data_AF-A0A2T2NM68-F1
#
_entry.id   AF-A0A2T2NM68-F1
#
_cell.length_a   1.000
_cell.length_b   1.000
_cell.length_c   1.000
_cell.angle_alpha   90.00
_cell.angle_beta   90.00
_cell.angle_gamma   90.00
#
_symmetry.space_group_name_H-M   'P 1'
#
loop_
_entity.id
_entity.type
_entity.pdbx_description
1 polymer ?
#
loop_
_entity_poly.entity_id
_entity_poly.type
_entity_poly.pdbx_seq_one_letter_code
_entity_poly.pdbx_strand_id
1 'polypeptide(L)'
;MLTPLSLLLLLSSTALATSSITWLHPQRSAIIKLDTPTYPFWQLDKVNAPSLLRSAAPYYEESPTTPSAILLNLTLALDSRSLFLNNEQLLPLKDANVPPQLKAYQVPASIPERKVRNIVEAGVLDRERGWEDLTLAWRLLDLDYDRLVSLDGGGHHGSATLRFRVLGIGAHQRSDVLDAEKQKVVHVKVEGGREYRVTDVQVREVGESYEGGLAVERQTGCSLWSWRCGDQGVRGCGAGYYRFVWRERFDGFGRVGSLRHAVMKKGAALKEFWEDAGASMVFAWAVLTSIAVGLVLVVKGWQAWREQRVKRREELVRRVAEVEGLLGEDDDGEGFYGDDDEKELDQEKELDGVDGITR
;
A
#
# COMPACT_ATOMS: atom_id res chain seq x y z
N MET A 1 32.50 -28.94 67.46
CA MET A 1 33.05 -29.25 66.12
C MET A 1 31.89 -29.58 65.21
N LEU A 2 31.35 -28.58 64.50
CA LEU A 2 30.29 -28.71 63.51
C LEU A 2 30.70 -27.85 62.32
N THR A 3 30.76 -28.48 61.15
CA THR A 3 31.28 -27.96 59.89
C THR A 3 30.43 -26.80 59.35
N PRO A 4 31.05 -25.73 58.82
CA PRO A 4 30.31 -24.65 58.19
C PRO A 4 29.69 -25.14 56.88
N LEU A 5 28.39 -24.90 56.78
CA LEU A 5 27.54 -25.05 55.61
C LEU A 5 28.24 -24.56 54.34
N SER A 6 28.36 -25.46 53.37
CA SER A 6 28.56 -25.13 51.96
C SER A 6 27.30 -24.42 51.44
N LEU A 7 27.24 -23.11 51.61
CA LEU A 7 26.30 -22.23 50.92
C LEU A 7 26.77 -22.11 49.46
N LEU A 8 26.51 -23.16 48.68
CA LEU A 8 26.69 -23.14 47.23
C LEU A 8 25.70 -22.13 46.66
N LEU A 9 26.17 -20.91 46.46
CA LEU A 9 25.56 -19.92 45.58
C LEU A 9 25.33 -20.59 44.23
N LEU A 10 24.09 -21.01 44.00
CA LEU A 10 23.51 -21.13 42.67
C LEU A 10 23.48 -19.71 42.08
N LEU A 11 24.66 -19.23 41.67
CA LEU A 11 24.78 -18.23 40.63
C LEU A 11 24.23 -18.91 39.38
N SER A 12 22.90 -18.90 39.27
CA SER A 12 22.21 -19.12 38.03
C SER A 12 22.89 -18.20 37.03
N SER A 13 23.73 -18.77 36.18
CA SER A 13 24.26 -18.08 35.01
C SER A 13 23.05 -17.83 34.14
N THR A 14 22.37 -16.71 34.42
CA THR A 14 21.40 -16.13 33.51
C THR A 14 22.24 -15.71 32.33
N ALA A 15 22.35 -16.62 31.36
CA ALA A 15 22.99 -16.33 30.10
C ALA A 15 22.34 -15.05 29.58
N LEU A 16 23.05 -13.94 29.67
CA LEU A 16 22.50 -12.64 29.31
C LEU A 16 22.08 -12.73 27.86
N ALA A 17 20.78 -12.52 27.64
CA ALA A 17 20.21 -12.31 26.32
C ALA A 17 21.03 -11.22 25.65
N THR A 18 21.82 -11.63 24.66
CA THR A 18 22.75 -10.76 23.96
C THR A 18 22.49 -10.88 22.49
N SER A 19 22.17 -9.72 21.91
CA SER A 19 21.97 -9.54 20.49
C SER A 19 23.26 -9.94 19.77
N SER A 20 23.13 -10.66 18.67
CA SER A 20 24.27 -11.26 17.99
C SER A 20 24.12 -11.16 16.49
N ILE A 21 25.24 -11.12 15.77
CA ILE A 21 25.28 -11.01 14.32
C ILE A 21 26.01 -12.23 13.77
N THR A 22 25.34 -12.98 12.91
CA THR A 22 25.86 -14.18 12.29
C THR A 22 25.97 -13.96 10.79
N TRP A 23 27.21 -13.82 10.31
CA TRP A 23 27.47 -13.68 8.88
C TRP A 23 27.25 -15.01 8.16
N LEU A 24 26.37 -15.01 7.17
CA LEU A 24 26.16 -16.16 6.28
C LEU A 24 27.15 -16.08 5.11
N HIS A 25 27.17 -14.91 4.47
CA HIS A 25 28.13 -14.56 3.44
C HIS A 25 28.71 -13.19 3.79
N PRO A 26 30.03 -13.10 4.06
CA PRO A 26 30.68 -11.83 4.33
C PRO A 26 30.32 -10.78 3.29
N GLN A 27 29.96 -9.59 3.76
CA GLN A 27 29.58 -8.43 2.94
C GLN A 27 28.30 -8.55 2.09
N ARG A 28 27.63 -9.71 2.12
CA ARG A 28 26.40 -9.96 1.33
C ARG A 28 25.19 -10.28 2.18
N SER A 29 25.34 -11.11 3.20
CA SER A 29 24.21 -11.50 4.04
C SER A 29 24.60 -11.83 5.47
N ALA A 30 23.75 -11.40 6.40
CA ALA A 30 23.91 -11.59 7.83
C ALA A 30 22.55 -11.80 8.49
N ILE A 31 22.53 -12.62 9.54
CA ILE A 31 21.39 -12.77 10.42
C ILE A 31 21.68 -12.01 11.69
N ILE A 32 20.78 -11.10 12.05
CA ILE A 32 20.86 -10.32 13.26
C ILE A 32 19.80 -10.88 14.21
N LYS A 33 20.25 -11.46 15.32
CA LYS A 33 19.39 -11.77 16.46
C LYS A 33 19.29 -10.52 17.31
N LEU A 34 18.13 -9.87 17.30
CA LEU A 34 17.88 -8.65 18.04
C LEU A 34 17.01 -8.97 19.26
N ASP A 35 17.53 -8.70 20.47
CA ASP A 35 16.75 -8.90 21.68
C ASP A 35 15.62 -7.88 21.75
N THR A 36 14.46 -8.32 22.23
CA THR A 36 13.28 -7.48 22.42
C THR A 36 12.93 -7.45 23.90
N PRO A 37 13.69 -6.70 24.71
CA PRO A 37 13.41 -6.60 26.14
C PRO A 37 11.99 -6.09 26.35
N THR A 38 11.37 -6.52 27.46
CA THR A 38 9.96 -6.29 27.82
C THR A 38 8.92 -7.00 26.96
N TYR A 39 9.29 -7.58 25.80
CA TYR A 39 8.38 -8.41 25.02
C TYR A 39 8.50 -9.87 25.47
N PRO A 40 7.41 -10.53 25.89
CA PRO A 40 7.48 -11.93 26.30
C PRO A 40 7.69 -12.88 25.13
N PHE A 41 8.34 -14.01 25.39
CA PHE A 41 8.43 -15.09 24.40
C PHE A 41 7.11 -15.84 24.33
N TRP A 42 6.50 -15.88 23.14
CA TRP A 42 5.25 -16.59 22.92
C TRP A 42 5.52 -17.94 22.30
N GLN A 43 5.09 -18.99 22.97
CA GLN A 43 5.23 -20.35 22.50
C GLN A 43 3.87 -20.89 22.09
N LEU A 44 3.80 -21.52 20.91
CA LEU A 44 2.60 -22.22 20.50
C LEU A 44 2.47 -23.53 21.27
N ASP A 45 1.31 -23.75 21.89
CA ASP A 45 0.94 -25.05 22.42
C ASP A 45 0.67 -26.03 21.28
N LYS A 46 1.72 -26.76 20.87
CA LYS A 46 1.66 -27.72 19.78
C LYS A 46 0.71 -28.90 20.03
N VAL A 47 0.33 -29.15 21.28
CA VAL A 47 -0.55 -30.28 21.61
C VAL A 47 -1.99 -29.95 21.24
N ASN A 48 -2.42 -28.71 21.48
CA ASN A 48 -3.80 -28.28 21.30
C ASN A 48 -4.03 -27.35 20.10
N ALA A 49 -2.97 -26.77 19.53
CA ALA A 49 -3.09 -25.83 18.42
C ALA A 49 -3.60 -26.50 17.12
N PRO A 50 -4.50 -25.83 16.39
CA PRO A 50 -4.92 -26.27 15.06
C PRO A 50 -3.75 -26.17 14.08
N SER A 51 -3.80 -26.96 13.00
CA SER A 51 -2.80 -26.92 11.93
C SER A 51 -2.77 -25.59 11.17
N LEU A 52 -3.85 -24.79 11.24
CA LEU A 52 -3.97 -23.51 10.53
C LEU A 52 -3.53 -22.33 11.40
N LEU A 53 -2.56 -21.55 10.91
CA LEU A 53 -1.96 -20.41 11.61
C LEU A 53 -2.99 -19.34 12.03
N ARG A 54 -4.01 -19.07 11.21
CA ARG A 54 -5.02 -18.02 11.49
C ARG A 54 -5.85 -18.31 12.74
N SER A 55 -6.05 -19.58 13.06
CA SER A 55 -6.78 -20.05 14.26
C SER A 55 -5.86 -20.35 15.45
N ALA A 56 -4.55 -20.21 15.30
CA ALA A 56 -3.57 -20.55 16.33
C ALA A 56 -3.41 -19.48 17.42
N ALA A 57 -3.94 -18.27 17.22
CA ALA A 57 -3.80 -17.14 18.12
C ALA A 57 -4.09 -17.42 19.61
N PRO A 58 -5.19 -18.11 20.01
CA PRO A 58 -5.48 -18.39 21.41
C PRO A 58 -4.62 -19.50 22.02
N TYR A 59 -3.84 -20.22 21.21
CA TYR A 59 -2.96 -21.31 21.65
C TYR A 59 -1.52 -20.86 21.87
N TYR A 60 -1.24 -19.57 21.70
CA TYR A 60 0.04 -18.99 22.09
C TYR A 60 0.02 -18.67 23.57
N GLU A 61 0.92 -19.31 24.31
CA GLU A 61 1.12 -19.06 25.72
C GLU A 61 2.40 -18.24 25.92
N GLU A 62 2.34 -17.29 26.86
CA GLU A 62 3.50 -16.52 27.28
C GLU A 62 4.43 -17.42 28.12
N SER A 63 5.71 -17.45 27.76
CA SER A 63 6.75 -18.08 28.56
C SER A 63 7.34 -17.05 29.53
N PRO A 64 6.95 -17.06 30.83
CA PRO A 64 7.30 -15.99 31.76
C PRO A 64 8.79 -15.90 32.07
N THR A 65 9.52 -17.00 31.86
CA THR A 65 10.95 -17.11 32.19
C THR A 65 11.86 -16.92 30.99
N THR A 66 11.32 -16.93 29.77
CA THR A 66 12.13 -16.93 28.54
C THR A 66 12.08 -15.55 27.89
N PRO A 67 13.20 -14.80 27.88
CA PRO A 67 13.26 -13.55 27.13
C PRO A 67 13.11 -13.81 25.64
N SER A 68 12.49 -12.87 24.93
CA SER A 68 12.32 -12.96 23.48
C SER A 68 13.37 -12.16 22.70
N ALA A 69 13.62 -12.64 21.48
CA ALA A 69 14.37 -11.94 20.47
C ALA A 69 13.69 -12.16 19.12
N ILE A 70 14.08 -11.39 18.12
CA ILE A 70 13.65 -11.58 16.73
C ILE A 70 14.85 -11.84 15.83
N LEU A 71 14.63 -12.59 14.74
CA LEU A 71 15.62 -12.76 13.69
C LEU A 71 15.34 -11.80 12.55
N LEU A 72 16.36 -11.01 12.20
CA LEU A 72 16.38 -10.14 11.04
C LEU A 72 17.38 -10.70 10.03
N ASN A 73 16.91 -11.04 8.84
CA ASN A 73 17.66 -11.54 7.72
C ASN A 73 18.05 -10.39 6.79
N LEU A 74 19.30 -9.96 6.87
CA LEU A 74 19.88 -8.95 6.01
C LEU A 74 20.49 -9.63 4.78
N THR A 75 20.03 -9.27 3.58
CA THR A 75 20.55 -9.85 2.33
C THR A 75 20.72 -8.76 1.27
N LEU A 76 21.82 -8.80 0.53
CA LEU A 76 21.93 -8.06 -0.73
C LEU A 76 21.32 -8.90 -1.86
N ALA A 77 20.61 -8.24 -2.78
CA ALA A 77 20.19 -8.86 -4.02
C ALA A 77 21.39 -9.42 -4.81
N LEU A 78 21.08 -10.31 -5.76
CA LEU A 78 22.08 -10.90 -6.65
C LEU A 78 22.83 -9.85 -7.47
N ASP A 79 22.15 -8.75 -7.84
CA ASP A 79 22.74 -7.61 -8.54
C ASP A 79 23.50 -6.65 -7.62
N SER A 80 23.49 -6.90 -6.31
CA SER A 80 24.06 -6.04 -5.27
C SER A 80 23.56 -4.60 -5.31
N ARG A 81 22.41 -4.30 -5.93
CA ARG A 81 21.86 -2.92 -5.98
C ARG A 81 20.83 -2.65 -4.91
N SER A 82 20.36 -3.70 -4.27
CA SER A 82 19.25 -3.61 -3.33
C SER A 82 19.57 -4.39 -2.05
N LEU A 83 19.36 -3.75 -0.91
CA LEU A 83 19.44 -4.34 0.41
C LEU A 83 18.03 -4.73 0.86
N PHE A 84 17.88 -5.99 1.25
CA PHE A 84 16.66 -6.58 1.76
C PHE A 84 16.79 -6.85 3.25
N LEU A 85 15.70 -6.66 3.96
CA LEU A 85 15.52 -7.05 5.35
C LEU A 85 14.29 -7.95 5.42
N ASN A 86 14.47 -9.21 5.83
CA ASN A 86 13.40 -10.22 5.86
C ASN A 86 12.66 -10.35 4.52
N ASN A 87 13.44 -10.39 3.42
CA ASN A 87 12.96 -10.51 2.04
C ASN A 87 12.17 -9.28 1.52
N GLU A 88 12.13 -8.18 2.27
CA GLU A 88 11.53 -6.92 1.82
C GLU A 88 12.62 -5.89 1.50
N GLN A 89 12.47 -5.20 0.36
CA GLN A 89 13.49 -4.25 -0.12
C GLN A 89 13.51 -2.98 0.75
N LEU A 90 14.64 -2.73 1.41
CA LEU A 90 14.79 -1.63 2.35
C LEU A 90 15.63 -0.46 1.81
N LEU A 91 16.62 -0.74 0.95
CA LEU A 91 17.42 0.26 0.24
C LEU A 91 17.72 -0.17 -1.21
N PRO A 92 17.52 0.69 -2.22
CA PRO A 92 16.55 1.79 -2.18
C PRO A 92 15.15 1.24 -1.92
N LEU A 93 14.20 2.09 -1.51
CA LEU A 93 12.80 1.64 -1.39
C LEU A 93 12.21 1.34 -2.76
N LYS A 94 11.42 0.26 -2.84
CA LYS A 94 10.62 -0.07 -4.04
C LYS A 94 9.57 1.01 -4.35
N ASP A 95 8.78 1.39 -3.34
CA ASP A 95 7.88 2.54 -3.39
C ASP A 95 8.14 3.41 -2.16
N ALA A 96 8.47 4.67 -2.38
CA ALA A 96 8.71 5.63 -1.31
C ALA A 96 7.43 5.94 -0.50
N ASN A 97 6.25 5.72 -1.08
CA ASN A 97 4.95 6.04 -0.47
C ASN A 97 4.35 4.89 0.34
N VAL A 98 4.81 3.66 0.10
CA VAL A 98 4.32 2.46 0.75
C VAL A 98 5.54 1.78 1.39
N PRO A 99 5.82 2.05 2.67
CA PRO A 99 6.96 1.45 3.33
C PRO A 99 6.80 -0.08 3.38
N PRO A 100 7.91 -0.84 3.34
CA PRO A 100 7.85 -2.30 3.36
C PRO A 100 7.24 -2.80 4.67
N GLN A 101 6.37 -3.81 4.57
CA GLN A 101 5.79 -4.48 5.73
C GLN A 101 6.74 -5.57 6.20
N LEU A 102 7.52 -5.26 7.25
CA LEU A 102 8.52 -6.17 7.75
C LEU A 102 7.90 -7.20 8.70
N LYS A 103 8.25 -8.46 8.48
CA LYS A 103 7.90 -9.57 9.38
C LYS A 103 9.16 -10.27 9.86
N ALA A 104 9.19 -10.73 11.10
CA ALA A 104 10.33 -11.44 11.67
C ALA A 104 9.88 -12.63 12.53
N TYR A 105 10.71 -13.66 12.58
CA TYR A 105 10.45 -14.80 13.46
C TYR A 105 10.92 -14.50 14.88
N GLN A 106 10.03 -14.77 15.83
CA GLN A 106 10.34 -14.72 17.26
C GLN A 106 11.15 -15.95 17.67
N VAL A 107 12.22 -15.72 18.44
CA VAL A 107 13.11 -16.76 18.97
C VAL A 107 13.34 -16.55 20.47
N PRO A 108 13.69 -17.59 21.24
CA PRO A 108 14.21 -17.40 22.58
C PRO A 108 15.50 -16.58 22.52
N ALA A 109 15.65 -15.53 23.33
CA ALA A 109 16.86 -14.69 23.28
C ALA A 109 18.14 -15.45 23.67
N SER A 110 17.99 -16.54 24.44
CA SER A 110 19.05 -17.48 24.80
C SER A 110 19.43 -18.48 23.69
N ILE A 111 18.81 -18.38 22.50
CA ILE A 111 19.14 -19.27 21.39
C ILE A 111 20.62 -19.12 20.99
N PRO A 112 21.38 -20.23 20.94
CA PRO A 112 22.78 -20.17 20.54
C PRO A 112 22.91 -19.98 19.04
N GLU A 113 23.98 -19.31 18.61
CA GLU A 113 24.27 -18.98 17.21
C GLU A 113 24.18 -20.19 16.26
N ARG A 114 24.73 -21.35 16.67
CA ARG A 114 24.65 -22.59 15.88
C ARG A 114 23.21 -22.98 15.51
N LYS A 115 22.24 -22.77 16.40
CA LYS A 115 20.83 -23.07 16.12
C LYS A 115 20.25 -22.05 15.16
N VAL A 116 20.62 -20.77 15.29
CA VAL A 116 20.23 -19.73 14.34
C VAL A 116 20.70 -20.07 12.93
N ARG A 117 21.96 -20.49 12.77
CA ARG A 117 22.50 -20.93 11.47
C ARG A 117 21.73 -22.13 10.91
N ASN A 118 21.41 -23.13 11.73
CA ASN A 118 20.62 -24.29 11.30
C ASN A 118 19.20 -23.89 10.80
N ILE A 119 18.55 -22.92 11.44
CA ILE A 119 17.22 -22.41 11.00
C ILE A 119 17.32 -21.80 9.61
N VAL A 120 18.39 -21.06 9.35
CA VAL A 120 18.65 -20.39 8.07
C VAL A 120 18.96 -21.42 6.99
N GLU A 121 19.85 -22.37 7.27
CA GLU A 121 20.23 -23.43 6.34
C GLU A 121 19.04 -24.34 5.99
N ALA A 122 18.11 -24.53 6.92
CA ALA A 122 16.84 -25.20 6.67
C ALA A 122 15.87 -24.41 5.77
N GLY A 123 16.16 -23.13 5.49
CA GLY A 123 15.32 -22.26 4.65
C GLY A 123 14.06 -21.76 5.35
N VAL A 124 14.00 -21.77 6.68
CA VAL A 124 12.82 -21.32 7.44
C VAL A 124 12.55 -19.82 7.25
N LEU A 125 13.60 -19.03 7.06
CA LEU A 125 13.51 -17.58 6.82
C LEU A 125 13.19 -17.23 5.36
N ASP A 126 13.16 -18.21 4.46
CA ASP A 126 12.86 -18.03 3.05
C ASP A 126 11.35 -18.06 2.83
N ARG A 127 10.77 -16.90 2.52
CA ARG A 127 9.33 -16.71 2.37
C ARG A 127 8.79 -17.39 1.12
N GLU A 128 9.60 -17.51 0.07
CA GLU A 128 9.17 -18.05 -1.23
C GLU A 128 8.79 -19.53 -1.14
N ARG A 129 9.34 -20.24 -0.15
CA ARG A 129 9.06 -21.67 0.09
C ARG A 129 7.76 -21.93 0.86
N GLY A 130 7.02 -20.90 1.26
CA GLY A 130 5.72 -21.04 1.91
C GLY A 130 5.77 -21.63 3.33
N TRP A 131 6.92 -21.55 4.02
CA TRP A 131 7.06 -22.07 5.39
C TRP A 131 6.27 -21.27 6.44
N GLU A 132 5.72 -20.11 6.08
CA GLU A 132 4.98 -19.22 7.00
C GLU A 132 3.87 -19.96 7.77
N ASP A 133 3.22 -20.95 7.13
CA ASP A 133 2.15 -21.74 7.73
C ASP A 133 2.62 -23.08 8.34
N LEU A 134 3.87 -23.50 8.11
CA LEU A 134 4.36 -24.84 8.44
C LEU A 134 5.27 -24.87 9.67
N THR A 135 5.97 -23.78 9.99
CA THR A 135 6.86 -23.75 11.16
C THR A 135 6.12 -23.37 12.43
N LEU A 136 5.24 -24.26 12.90
CA LEU A 136 4.45 -24.13 14.14
C LEU A 136 5.28 -23.82 15.40
N ALA A 137 6.60 -24.02 15.36
CA ALA A 137 7.48 -23.77 16.51
C ALA A 137 7.85 -22.28 16.71
N TRP A 138 7.73 -21.44 15.68
CA TRP A 138 8.23 -20.07 15.70
C TRP A 138 7.10 -19.13 15.32
N ARG A 139 6.86 -18.11 16.14
CA ARG A 139 5.83 -17.12 15.87
C ARG A 139 6.34 -16.11 14.85
N LEU A 140 5.63 -15.91 13.75
CA LEU A 140 5.89 -14.81 12.82
C LEU A 140 5.24 -13.54 13.37
N LEU A 141 6.02 -12.48 13.46
CA LEU A 141 5.65 -11.19 14.03
C LEU A 141 5.73 -10.11 12.96
N ASP A 142 4.70 -9.27 12.83
CA ASP A 142 4.80 -8.05 12.04
C ASP A 142 5.43 -6.93 12.90
N LEU A 143 6.29 -6.11 12.30
CA LEU A 143 7.10 -5.12 13.00
C LEU A 143 6.65 -3.68 12.70
N ASP A 144 6.56 -2.86 13.75
CA ASP A 144 6.61 -1.39 13.63
C ASP A 144 8.06 -0.95 13.82
N TYR A 145 8.54 0.01 13.03
CA TYR A 145 9.97 0.33 13.02
C TYR A 145 10.28 1.80 12.74
N ASP A 146 11.42 2.25 13.27
CA ASP A 146 12.09 3.51 12.94
C ASP A 146 13.23 3.19 11.97
N ARG A 147 13.23 3.86 10.82
CA ARG A 147 14.21 3.71 9.76
C ARG A 147 14.83 5.06 9.43
N LEU A 148 16.12 5.19 9.68
CA LEU A 148 16.88 6.38 9.37
C LEU A 148 18.04 6.04 8.44
N VAL A 149 18.13 6.73 7.31
CA VAL A 149 19.20 6.52 6.32
C VAL A 149 20.03 7.79 6.27
N SER A 150 21.30 7.67 6.65
CA SER A 150 22.28 8.74 6.52
C SER A 150 23.19 8.44 5.33
N LEU A 151 23.37 9.41 4.45
CA LEU A 151 24.35 9.33 3.37
C LEU A 151 25.62 10.05 3.84
N ASP A 152 26.71 9.31 3.93
CA ASP A 152 28.01 9.85 4.30
C ASP A 152 28.72 10.33 3.03
N GLY A 153 29.07 11.61 2.98
CA GLY A 153 29.69 12.27 1.82
C GLY A 153 28.66 12.66 0.77
N GLY A 154 28.37 13.97 0.65
CA GLY A 154 27.26 14.56 -0.11
C GLY A 154 27.26 14.39 -1.65
N GLY A 155 27.52 13.19 -2.16
CA GLY A 155 27.53 12.84 -3.58
C GLY A 155 26.90 11.47 -3.88
N HIS A 156 26.66 11.19 -5.17
CA HIS A 156 25.95 10.00 -5.67
C HIS A 156 26.73 8.67 -5.56
N HIS A 157 27.90 8.69 -4.91
CA HIS A 157 28.78 7.54 -4.70
C HIS A 157 29.18 7.35 -3.22
N GLY A 158 28.39 7.92 -2.30
CA GLY A 158 28.64 7.89 -0.86
C GLY A 158 28.26 6.58 -0.20
N SER A 159 28.89 6.30 0.95
CA SER A 159 28.43 5.23 1.84
C SER A 159 27.11 5.62 2.48
N ALA A 160 26.24 4.64 2.69
CA ALA A 160 24.97 4.83 3.36
C ALA A 160 24.96 4.06 4.67
N THR A 161 24.59 4.73 5.76
CA THR A 161 24.38 4.11 7.05
C THR A 161 22.88 4.04 7.33
N LEU A 162 22.35 2.82 7.37
CA LEU A 162 20.98 2.54 7.78
C LEU A 162 20.95 2.29 9.28
N ARG A 163 20.16 3.07 10.01
CA ARG A 163 19.81 2.83 11.40
C ARG A 163 18.38 2.32 11.46
N PHE A 164 18.20 1.13 11.99
CA PHE A 164 16.94 0.42 12.08
C PHE A 164 16.63 0.07 13.53
N ARG A 165 15.45 0.41 14.01
CA ARG A 165 15.00 0.11 15.37
C ARG A 165 13.57 -0.40 15.34
N VAL A 166 13.28 -1.41 16.14
CA VAL A 166 11.91 -1.92 16.32
C VAL A 166 11.20 -1.06 17.36
N LEU A 167 10.02 -0.56 17.02
CA LEU A 167 9.18 0.28 17.88
C LEU A 167 8.02 -0.52 18.49
N GLY A 168 7.53 -1.50 17.75
CA GLY A 168 6.33 -2.26 18.09
C GLY A 168 6.36 -3.61 17.42
N ILE A 169 5.68 -4.55 18.04
CA ILE A 169 5.56 -5.92 17.57
C ILE A 169 4.09 -6.26 17.59
N GLY A 170 3.61 -6.99 16.60
CA GLY A 170 2.29 -7.56 16.71
C GLY A 170 2.17 -8.83 15.92
N ALA A 171 1.18 -9.60 16.32
CA ALA A 171 0.85 -10.86 15.69
C ALA A 171 -0.63 -11.12 15.88
N HIS A 172 -1.27 -11.50 14.78
CA HIS A 172 -2.72 -11.66 14.70
C HIS A 172 -3.44 -10.34 15.05
N GLN A 173 -4.22 -10.32 16.13
CA GLN A 173 -5.02 -9.17 16.58
C GLN A 173 -4.34 -8.34 17.67
N ARG A 174 -3.15 -8.76 18.12
CA ARG A 174 -2.42 -8.09 19.20
C ARG A 174 -1.32 -7.20 18.63
N SER A 175 -1.26 -5.97 19.12
CA SER A 175 -0.19 -5.03 18.85
C SER A 175 0.37 -4.53 20.18
N ASP A 176 1.66 -4.71 20.39
CA ASP A 176 2.37 -4.28 21.58
C ASP A 176 3.43 -3.25 21.20
N VAL A 177 3.41 -2.10 21.86
CA VAL A 177 4.44 -1.06 21.71
C VAL A 177 5.61 -1.41 22.63
N LEU A 178 6.83 -1.38 22.08
CA LEU A 178 8.04 -1.67 22.84
C LEU A 178 8.56 -0.42 23.55
N ASP A 179 9.21 -0.63 24.70
CA ASP A 179 9.87 0.43 25.45
C ASP A 179 11.08 0.97 24.66
N ALA A 180 10.95 2.19 24.13
CA ALA A 180 11.89 2.81 23.22
C ALA A 180 13.30 3.00 23.79
N GLU A 181 13.45 3.10 25.12
CA GLU A 181 14.74 3.30 25.79
C GLU A 181 15.51 1.99 25.94
N LYS A 182 14.81 0.87 25.99
CA LYS A 182 15.41 -0.47 26.16
C LYS A 182 15.72 -1.16 24.85
N GLN A 183 15.11 -0.72 23.74
CA GLN A 183 15.38 -1.30 22.44
C GLN A 183 16.77 -0.92 21.94
N LYS A 184 17.39 -1.84 21.19
CA LYS A 184 18.66 -1.58 20.50
C LYS A 184 18.41 -1.15 19.06
N VAL A 185 19.41 -0.50 18.47
CA VAL A 185 19.39 -0.01 17.09
C VAL A 185 20.40 -0.81 16.27
N VAL A 186 19.94 -1.36 15.15
CA VAL A 186 20.78 -2.01 14.16
C VAL A 186 21.35 -0.94 13.23
N HIS A 187 22.68 -0.83 13.17
CA HIS A 187 23.41 0.00 12.24
C HIS A 187 23.94 -0.90 11.13
N VAL A 188 23.56 -0.62 9.89
CA VAL A 188 24.06 -1.30 8.70
C VAL A 188 24.76 -0.26 7.85
N LYS A 189 26.09 -0.35 7.79
CA LYS A 189 26.89 0.47 6.89
C LYS A 189 27.04 -0.25 5.56
N VAL A 190 26.67 0.46 4.51
CA VAL A 190 26.74 -0.02 3.14
C VAL A 190 27.62 0.93 2.35
N GLU A 191 28.58 0.39 1.62
CA GLU A 191 29.47 1.17 0.76
C GLU A 191 29.22 0.83 -0.70
N GLY A 192 29.25 1.85 -1.55
CA GLY A 192 29.18 1.70 -3.01
C GLY A 192 28.15 2.60 -3.69
N GLY A 193 28.41 2.91 -4.96
CA GLY A 193 27.54 3.76 -5.78
C GLY A 193 26.66 2.97 -6.76
N ARG A 194 27.23 2.03 -7.50
CA ARG A 194 26.49 1.17 -8.45
C ARG A 194 26.17 -0.21 -7.90
N GLU A 195 27.02 -0.72 -7.02
CA GLU A 195 26.88 -1.99 -6.33
C GLU A 195 27.19 -1.74 -4.87
N TYR A 196 26.28 -2.16 -4.00
CA TYR A 196 26.39 -2.08 -2.56
C TYR A 196 27.17 -3.26 -2.01
N ARG A 197 27.95 -3.00 -0.98
CA ARG A 197 28.58 -4.00 -0.12
C ARG A 197 28.29 -3.66 1.33
N VAL A 198 27.85 -4.63 2.11
CA VAL A 198 27.65 -4.42 3.54
C VAL A 198 29.01 -4.46 4.21
N THR A 199 29.53 -3.31 4.65
CA THR A 199 30.87 -3.25 5.23
C THR A 199 30.87 -3.49 6.72
N ASP A 200 29.79 -3.08 7.39
CA ASP A 200 29.69 -3.18 8.83
C ASP A 200 28.23 -3.34 9.26
N VAL A 201 28.02 -4.20 10.25
CA VAL A 201 26.72 -4.40 10.91
C VAL A 201 26.99 -4.37 12.39
N GLN A 202 26.32 -3.47 13.10
CA GLN A 202 26.47 -3.32 14.55
C GLN A 202 25.11 -3.20 15.20
N VAL A 203 25.00 -3.70 16.44
CA VAL A 203 23.85 -3.46 17.29
C VAL A 203 24.32 -2.52 18.40
N ARG A 204 23.74 -1.32 18.44
CA ARG A 204 24.11 -0.27 19.40
C ARG A 204 22.94 0.10 20.29
N GLU A 205 23.24 0.69 21.43
CA GLU A 205 22.23 1.29 22.29
C GLU A 205 21.65 2.55 21.63
N VAL A 206 20.43 2.89 22.00
CA VAL A 206 19.71 4.05 21.44
C VAL A 206 20.46 5.36 21.66
N GLY A 207 21.03 5.57 22.85
CA GLY A 207 21.75 6.80 23.20
C GLY A 207 22.99 7.05 22.34
N GLU A 208 23.61 5.99 21.81
CA GLU A 208 24.78 6.07 20.93
C GLU A 208 24.41 6.24 19.45
N SER A 209 23.13 6.05 19.12
CA SER A 209 22.67 5.89 17.75
C SER A 209 22.06 7.15 17.16
N TYR A 210 21.51 8.03 18.00
CA TYR A 210 20.79 9.23 17.57
C TYR A 210 21.43 10.50 18.14
N GLU A 211 21.98 11.33 17.26
CA GLU A 211 22.47 12.66 17.61
C GLU A 211 21.29 13.55 18.03
N GLY A 212 21.31 14.08 19.24
CA GLY A 212 20.22 14.91 19.78
C GLY A 212 19.10 14.14 20.51
N GLY A 213 19.30 12.84 20.74
CA GLY A 213 18.41 12.02 21.56
C GLY A 213 17.28 11.34 20.80
N LEU A 214 16.39 10.70 21.56
CA LEU A 214 15.25 9.98 21.03
C LEU A 214 14.24 10.94 20.40
N ALA A 215 14.16 10.92 19.08
CA ALA A 215 13.04 11.53 18.38
C ALA A 215 11.77 10.74 18.75
N VAL A 216 10.95 11.32 19.61
CA VAL A 216 9.62 10.80 19.93
C VAL A 216 8.69 11.24 18.81
N GLU A 217 8.17 10.30 18.03
CA GLU A 217 7.13 10.64 17.07
C GLU A 217 5.90 11.12 17.83
N ARG A 218 5.54 12.40 17.65
CA ARG A 218 4.21 12.86 18.04
C ARG A 218 3.23 12.25 17.06
N GLN A 219 2.39 11.36 17.59
CA GLN A 219 1.28 10.76 16.87
C GLN A 219 0.33 11.86 16.35
N THR A 220 0.63 12.38 15.16
CA THR A 220 -0.16 13.41 14.52
C THR A 220 -0.96 12.74 13.41
N GLY A 221 -2.28 12.86 13.48
CA GLY A 221 -3.17 12.40 12.42
C GLY A 221 -2.86 13.15 11.12
N CYS A 222 -3.02 12.46 10.00
CA CYS A 222 -2.83 13.07 8.70
C CYS A 222 -4.05 13.91 8.30
N SER A 223 -3.78 15.05 7.68
CA SER A 223 -4.81 15.85 7.04
C SER A 223 -5.06 15.31 5.62
N LEU A 224 -6.33 15.25 5.23
CA LEU A 224 -6.77 14.92 3.87
C LEU A 224 -6.22 15.88 2.80
N TRP A 225 -5.65 17.01 3.19
CA TRP A 225 -5.00 17.97 2.28
C TRP A 225 -3.51 17.68 2.07
N SER A 226 -2.91 16.83 2.90
CA SER A 226 -1.51 16.46 2.76
C SER A 226 -1.38 15.24 1.85
N TRP A 227 -0.65 15.38 0.74
CA TRP A 227 -0.44 14.26 -0.18
C TRP A 227 0.21 13.05 0.49
N ARG A 228 1.29 13.24 1.26
CA ARG A 228 2.03 12.15 1.93
C ARG A 228 2.03 12.21 3.45
N CYS A 229 1.77 13.36 4.08
CA CYS A 229 1.82 13.50 5.54
C CYS A 229 3.15 12.96 6.12
N GLY A 230 4.24 13.68 5.87
CA GLY A 230 5.56 13.30 6.36
C GLY A 230 5.73 13.49 7.86
N ASP A 231 6.74 12.84 8.43
CA ASP A 231 7.03 12.91 9.86
C ASP A 231 7.57 14.31 10.23
N GLN A 232 6.95 14.93 11.22
CA GLN A 232 7.36 16.27 11.68
C GLN A 232 8.72 16.20 12.40
N GLY A 233 9.55 17.24 12.22
CA GLY A 233 10.84 17.35 12.92
C GLY A 233 11.99 16.56 12.27
N VAL A 234 11.76 15.84 11.17
CA VAL A 234 12.83 15.18 10.40
C VAL A 234 13.41 16.18 9.38
N ARG A 235 14.04 17.27 9.87
CA ARG A 235 14.81 18.19 9.00
C ARG A 235 16.23 17.64 8.81
N GLY A 236 16.68 17.50 7.57
CA GLY A 236 18.09 17.23 7.24
C GLY A 236 18.42 15.80 6.79
N CYS A 237 17.49 14.85 6.91
CA CYS A 237 17.64 13.54 6.28
C CYS A 237 17.01 13.61 4.88
N GLY A 238 17.77 13.21 3.85
CA GLY A 238 17.42 13.38 2.44
C GLY A 238 15.94 13.19 2.12
N ALA A 239 15.42 14.09 1.28
CA ALA A 239 14.01 14.26 0.97
C ALA A 239 13.15 12.97 0.97
N GLY A 240 12.10 12.95 1.81
CA GLY A 240 10.79 12.42 1.40
C GLY A 240 10.38 11.01 1.81
N TYR A 241 11.01 10.38 2.80
CA TYR A 241 10.60 9.04 3.25
C TYR A 241 9.99 9.06 4.66
N TYR A 242 9.04 8.15 4.92
CA TYR A 242 8.58 7.86 6.27
C TYR A 242 9.74 7.28 7.07
N ARG A 243 10.01 7.90 8.21
CA ARG A 243 11.01 7.44 9.18
C ARG A 243 10.35 6.45 10.12
N PHE A 244 9.20 6.82 10.66
CA PHE A 244 8.45 5.98 11.58
C PHE A 244 7.34 5.25 10.82
N VAL A 245 7.37 3.92 10.89
CA VAL A 245 6.42 3.05 10.20
C VAL A 245 5.66 2.25 11.24
N TRP A 246 4.40 2.65 11.47
CA TRP A 246 3.45 1.92 12.31
C TRP A 246 2.45 1.20 11.42
N ARG A 247 2.33 -0.11 11.57
CA ARG A 247 1.43 -0.97 10.78
C ARG A 247 -0.01 -0.49 10.82
N GLU A 248 -0.48 0.01 11.96
CA GLU A 248 -1.84 0.56 12.09
C GLU A 248 -2.10 1.80 11.20
N ARG A 249 -1.03 2.48 10.77
CA ARG A 249 -1.08 3.73 9.98
C ARG A 249 -0.74 3.54 8.53
N PHE A 250 -0.33 2.35 8.11
CA PHE A 250 0.08 2.07 6.74
C PHE A 250 -0.66 0.86 6.22
N ASP A 251 -1.23 0.98 5.03
CA ASP A 251 -1.73 -0.14 4.26
C ASP A 251 -1.11 -0.15 2.85
N GLY A 252 -1.61 -1.03 1.97
CA GLY A 252 -1.12 -1.13 0.59
C GLY A 252 -1.28 0.15 -0.24
N PHE A 253 -1.98 1.17 0.26
CA PHE A 253 -2.19 2.46 -0.40
C PHE A 253 -1.37 3.61 0.22
N GLY A 254 -0.60 3.33 1.27
CA GLY A 254 0.28 4.29 1.95
C GLY A 254 -0.23 4.68 3.34
N ARG A 255 0.12 5.89 3.81
CA ARG A 255 -0.25 6.37 5.15
C ARG A 255 -1.75 6.67 5.23
N VAL A 256 -2.46 5.98 6.11
CA VAL A 256 -3.89 6.17 6.38
C VAL A 256 -4.18 7.62 6.76
N GLY A 257 -5.20 8.20 6.14
CA GLY A 257 -5.61 9.60 6.35
C GLY A 257 -4.89 10.62 5.47
N SER A 258 -3.91 10.22 4.66
CA SER A 258 -3.33 11.09 3.63
C SER A 258 -4.24 11.21 2.39
N LEU A 259 -4.10 12.30 1.62
CA LEU A 259 -4.84 12.46 0.35
C LEU A 259 -4.50 11.34 -0.64
N ARG A 260 -3.23 10.96 -0.74
CA ARG A 260 -2.79 9.88 -1.62
C ARG A 260 -3.51 8.59 -1.27
N HIS A 261 -3.53 8.23 0.02
CA HIS A 261 -4.21 7.03 0.49
C HIS A 261 -5.68 7.02 0.07
N ALA A 262 -6.40 8.13 0.27
CA ALA A 262 -7.79 8.27 -0.14
C ALA A 262 -7.98 8.13 -1.67
N VAL A 263 -7.11 8.75 -2.47
CA VAL A 263 -7.15 8.67 -3.95
C VAL A 263 -6.84 7.27 -4.44
N MET A 264 -5.76 6.65 -3.95
CA MET A 264 -5.33 5.31 -4.38
C MET A 264 -6.33 4.25 -3.97
N LYS A 265 -6.90 4.33 -2.76
CA LYS A 265 -7.94 3.41 -2.28
C LYS A 265 -9.22 3.54 -3.10
N LYS A 266 -9.68 4.77 -3.39
CA LYS A 266 -10.84 5.00 -4.27
C LYS A 266 -10.57 4.53 -5.70
N GLY A 267 -9.37 4.77 -6.23
CA GLY A 267 -8.96 4.31 -7.56
C GLY A 267 -8.95 2.79 -7.66
N ALA A 268 -8.46 2.09 -6.63
CA ALA A 268 -8.50 0.63 -6.57
C ALA A 268 -9.92 0.08 -6.51
N ALA A 269 -10.79 0.66 -5.67
CA ALA A 269 -12.20 0.27 -5.60
C ALA A 269 -12.95 0.55 -6.91
N LEU A 270 -12.66 1.67 -7.57
CA LEU A 270 -13.23 1.98 -8.89
C LEU A 270 -12.74 0.98 -9.94
N LYS A 271 -11.46 0.61 -9.91
CA LYS A 271 -10.90 -0.39 -10.82
C LYS A 271 -11.57 -1.76 -10.64
N GLU A 272 -11.72 -2.23 -9.40
CA GLU A 272 -12.42 -3.48 -9.08
C GLU A 272 -13.87 -3.45 -9.57
N PHE A 273 -14.58 -2.34 -9.30
CA PHE A 273 -15.92 -2.14 -9.83
C PHE A 273 -15.98 -2.15 -11.37
N TRP A 274 -15.00 -1.56 -12.06
CA TRP A 274 -14.91 -1.59 -13.52
C TRP A 274 -14.58 -2.98 -14.07
N GLU A 275 -13.75 -3.77 -13.38
CA GLU A 275 -13.44 -5.15 -13.79
C GLU A 275 -14.67 -6.06 -13.62
N ASP A 276 -15.45 -5.90 -12.55
CA ASP A 276 -16.63 -6.73 -12.27
C ASP A 276 -17.89 -6.27 -13.01
N ALA A 277 -18.19 -4.97 -13.00
CA ALA A 277 -19.42 -4.40 -13.53
C ALA A 277 -19.22 -3.62 -14.84
N GLY A 278 -17.98 -3.37 -15.27
CA GLY A 278 -17.74 -2.56 -16.46
C GLY A 278 -18.31 -3.20 -17.71
N ALA A 279 -18.14 -4.52 -17.90
CA ALA A 279 -18.73 -5.21 -19.03
C ALA A 279 -20.26 -5.09 -19.04
N SER A 280 -20.92 -5.38 -17.91
CA SER A 280 -22.38 -5.32 -17.82
C SER A 280 -22.91 -3.89 -17.99
N MET A 281 -22.24 -2.87 -17.45
CA MET A 281 -22.58 -1.47 -17.68
C MET A 281 -22.42 -1.06 -19.14
N VAL A 282 -21.32 -1.43 -19.80
CA VAL A 282 -21.09 -1.14 -21.23
C VAL A 282 -22.14 -1.84 -22.09
N PHE A 283 -22.47 -3.10 -21.79
CA PHE A 283 -23.56 -3.82 -22.47
C PHE A 283 -24.92 -3.15 -22.25
N ALA A 284 -25.25 -2.79 -21.00
CA ALA A 284 -26.49 -2.11 -20.69
C ALA A 284 -26.58 -0.76 -21.41
N TRP A 285 -25.49 0.01 -21.44
CA TRP A 285 -25.41 1.26 -22.17
C TRP A 285 -25.55 1.04 -23.68
N ALA A 286 -24.89 0.04 -24.26
CA ALA A 286 -25.02 -0.31 -25.67
C ALA A 286 -26.46 -0.74 -26.03
N VAL A 287 -27.12 -1.51 -25.18
CA VAL A 287 -28.52 -1.92 -25.35
C VAL A 287 -29.43 -0.70 -25.27
N LEU A 288 -29.30 0.14 -24.23
CA LEU A 288 -30.13 1.33 -24.06
C LEU A 288 -29.95 2.33 -25.21
N THR A 289 -28.72 2.56 -25.66
CA THR A 289 -28.44 3.42 -26.82
C THR A 289 -28.99 2.82 -28.11
N SER A 290 -28.90 1.51 -28.31
CA SER A 290 -29.50 0.84 -29.47
C SER A 290 -31.03 0.98 -29.51
N ILE A 291 -31.69 0.85 -28.35
CA ILE A 291 -33.14 1.04 -28.22
C ILE A 291 -33.50 2.49 -28.51
N ALA A 292 -32.76 3.45 -27.96
CA ALA A 292 -32.99 4.88 -28.21
C ALA A 292 -32.85 5.22 -29.70
N VAL A 293 -31.80 4.73 -30.36
CA VAL A 293 -31.60 4.90 -31.81
C VAL A 293 -32.73 4.24 -32.60
N GLY A 294 -33.14 3.02 -32.23
CA GLY A 294 -34.26 2.32 -32.84
C GLY A 294 -35.57 3.11 -32.77
N LEU A 295 -35.88 3.68 -31.60
CA LEU A 295 -37.06 4.53 -31.41
C LEU A 295 -37.00 5.79 -32.30
N VAL A 296 -35.85 6.46 -32.38
CA VAL A 296 -35.68 7.63 -33.26
C VAL A 296 -35.90 7.26 -34.72
N LEU A 297 -35.38 6.11 -35.17
CA LEU A 297 -35.58 5.63 -36.55
C LEU A 297 -37.05 5.30 -36.84
N VAL A 298 -37.77 4.68 -35.89
CA VAL A 298 -39.20 4.39 -36.03
C VAL A 298 -40.02 5.69 -36.13
N VAL A 299 -39.74 6.68 -35.28
CA VAL A 299 -40.44 7.97 -35.32
C VAL A 299 -40.19 8.69 -36.65
N LYS A 300 -38.94 8.77 -37.10
CA LYS A 300 -38.60 9.38 -38.40
C LYS A 300 -39.22 8.62 -39.57
N GLY A 301 -39.21 7.29 -39.54
CA GLY A 301 -39.85 6.47 -40.56
C GLY A 301 -41.38 6.69 -40.61
N TRP A 302 -42.02 6.84 -39.46
CA TRP A 302 -43.45 7.13 -39.37
C TRP A 302 -43.81 8.53 -39.87
N GLN A 303 -42.99 9.54 -39.56
CA GLN A 303 -43.13 10.89 -40.10
C GLN A 303 -43.01 10.90 -41.63
N ALA A 304 -41.95 10.30 -42.18
CA ALA A 304 -41.74 10.20 -43.63
C ALA A 304 -42.88 9.45 -44.33
N TRP A 305 -43.39 8.37 -43.71
CA TRP A 305 -44.54 7.62 -44.23
C TRP A 305 -45.84 8.44 -44.20
N ARG A 306 -46.06 9.23 -43.14
CA ARG A 306 -47.20 10.17 -43.06
C ARG A 306 -47.12 11.21 -44.17
N GLU A 307 -45.97 11.83 -44.36
CA GLU A 307 -45.74 12.81 -45.44
C GLU A 307 -46.01 12.19 -46.82
N GLN A 308 -45.51 10.98 -47.07
CA GLN A 308 -45.79 10.26 -48.32
C GLN A 308 -47.28 9.95 -48.48
N ARG A 309 -47.99 9.59 -47.42
CA ARG A 309 -49.45 9.35 -47.48
C ARG A 309 -50.23 10.62 -47.76
N VAL A 310 -49.84 11.75 -47.17
CA VAL A 310 -50.46 13.05 -47.45
C VAL A 310 -50.25 13.40 -48.93
N LYS A 311 -49.01 13.31 -49.44
CA LYS A 311 -48.71 13.52 -50.87
C LYS A 311 -49.51 12.59 -51.79
N ARG A 312 -49.60 11.30 -51.48
CA ARG A 312 -50.42 10.35 -52.28
C ARG A 312 -51.91 10.66 -52.22
N ARG A 313 -52.43 11.16 -51.09
CA ARG A 313 -53.82 11.59 -50.97
C ARG A 313 -54.07 12.85 -51.80
N GLU A 314 -53.15 13.81 -51.77
CA GLU A 314 -53.21 15.02 -52.61
C GLU A 314 -53.18 14.64 -54.10
N GLU A 315 -52.29 13.74 -54.51
CA GLU A 315 -52.24 13.22 -55.89
C GLU A 315 -53.53 12.49 -56.29
N LEU A 316 -54.11 11.68 -55.40
CA LEU A 316 -55.37 10.99 -55.65
C LEU A 316 -56.55 11.96 -55.75
N VAL A 317 -56.65 12.94 -54.84
CA VAL A 317 -57.67 13.98 -54.87
C VAL A 317 -57.54 14.79 -56.16
N ARG A 318 -56.33 15.15 -56.56
CA ARG A 318 -56.05 15.84 -57.82
C ARG A 318 -56.49 15.02 -59.04
N ARG A 319 -56.17 13.72 -59.09
CA ARG A 319 -56.62 12.84 -60.19
C ARG A 319 -58.13 12.64 -60.22
N VAL A 320 -58.79 12.51 -59.06
CA VAL A 320 -60.26 12.40 -59.00
C VAL A 320 -60.91 13.70 -59.46
N ALA A 321 -60.37 14.86 -59.06
CA ALA A 321 -60.80 16.17 -59.53
C ALA A 321 -60.57 16.38 -61.04
N GLU A 322 -59.55 15.76 -61.63
CA GLU A 322 -59.33 15.77 -63.09
C GLU A 322 -60.30 14.83 -63.85
N VAL A 323 -60.79 13.76 -63.23
CA VAL A 323 -61.71 12.77 -63.86
C VAL A 323 -63.18 13.18 -63.69
N GLU A 324 -63.56 13.75 -62.56
CA GLU A 324 -64.82 14.46 -62.36
C GLU A 324 -64.60 15.89 -62.84
N GLY A 325 -64.76 16.15 -64.14
CA GLY A 325 -64.68 17.49 -64.75
C GLY A 325 -65.70 18.47 -64.14
N LEU A 326 -65.37 18.97 -62.94
CA LEU A 326 -66.14 19.87 -62.10
C LEU A 326 -65.27 20.99 -61.51
N LEU A 327 -64.00 21.04 -61.91
CA LEU A 327 -63.18 22.25 -61.82
C LEU A 327 -63.11 22.83 -63.22
N GLY A 328 -63.91 23.88 -63.41
CA GLY A 328 -64.03 24.63 -64.64
C GLY A 328 -62.67 25.06 -65.17
N GLU A 329 -62.56 24.94 -66.48
CA GLU A 329 -61.54 25.53 -67.31
C GLU A 329 -61.82 27.04 -67.37
N ASP A 330 -61.39 27.78 -66.35
CA ASP A 330 -61.32 29.25 -66.36
C ASP A 330 -59.83 29.60 -66.15
N ASP A 331 -59.13 29.92 -67.24
CA ASP A 331 -58.99 31.26 -67.82
C ASP A 331 -57.86 32.06 -67.15
N ASP A 332 -57.12 32.71 -68.02
CA ASP A 332 -55.74 33.08 -67.89
C ASP A 332 -55.65 34.44 -67.17
N GLY A 333 -54.99 34.49 -66.01
CA GLY A 333 -54.92 35.70 -65.20
C GLY A 333 -53.52 35.98 -64.67
N GLU A 334 -52.75 36.76 -65.41
CA GLU A 334 -51.50 37.40 -64.97
C GLU A 334 -51.72 38.33 -63.76
N GLY A 335 -50.71 38.41 -62.87
CA GLY A 335 -50.55 39.41 -61.81
C GLY A 335 -49.70 38.83 -60.67
N PHE A 336 -48.38 38.99 -60.63
CA PHE A 336 -47.61 40.18 -60.24
C PHE A 336 -48.06 40.84 -58.93
N TYR A 337 -47.52 40.36 -57.81
CA TYR A 337 -46.94 41.06 -56.62
C TYR A 337 -46.15 39.95 -55.87
N GLY A 338 -44.90 40.06 -55.43
CA GLY A 338 -44.17 41.22 -54.92
C GLY A 338 -44.36 41.32 -53.40
N ASP A 339 -43.52 40.62 -52.63
CA ASP A 339 -43.11 40.88 -51.22
C ASP A 339 -42.40 39.59 -50.72
N ASP A 340 -41.07 39.55 -50.58
CA ASP A 340 -40.21 40.17 -49.56
C ASP A 340 -40.59 39.82 -48.11
N ASP A 341 -39.55 39.38 -47.38
CA ASP A 341 -39.42 39.17 -45.92
C ASP A 341 -40.19 37.95 -45.34
N GLU A 342 -39.62 37.04 -44.53
CA GLU A 342 -38.67 37.19 -43.45
C GLU A 342 -37.79 35.94 -43.30
N LYS A 343 -36.46 36.15 -43.19
CA LYS A 343 -35.55 35.20 -42.53
C LYS A 343 -35.51 35.58 -41.05
N GLU A 344 -36.24 34.86 -40.21
CA GLU A 344 -36.05 34.95 -38.76
C GLU A 344 -34.83 34.09 -38.37
N LEU A 345 -33.73 34.80 -38.11
CA LEU A 345 -32.52 34.35 -37.45
C LEU A 345 -32.75 34.33 -35.94
N ASP A 346 -32.97 33.15 -35.36
CA ASP A 346 -32.84 32.98 -33.91
C ASP A 346 -31.36 32.76 -33.55
N GLN A 347 -30.65 33.86 -33.35
CA GLN A 347 -29.45 33.94 -32.51
C GLN A 347 -29.67 35.07 -31.49
N GLU A 348 -30.07 34.75 -30.26
CA GLU A 348 -29.54 35.35 -29.03
C GLU A 348 -30.22 34.74 -27.79
N LYS A 349 -29.49 33.88 -27.08
CA LYS A 349 -29.57 33.82 -25.62
C LYS A 349 -28.15 34.02 -25.08
N GLU A 350 -27.85 35.30 -24.92
CA GLU A 350 -27.10 35.91 -23.82
C GLU A 350 -27.13 35.00 -22.56
N LEU A 351 -26.00 34.41 -22.17
CA LEU A 351 -25.04 34.97 -21.20
C LEU A 351 -25.68 35.47 -19.91
N ASP A 352 -26.04 34.54 -19.04
CA ASP A 352 -26.17 34.80 -17.61
C ASP A 352 -25.06 34.06 -16.84
N GLY A 353 -24.22 34.85 -16.17
CA GLY A 353 -23.71 34.50 -14.84
C GLY A 353 -22.40 33.71 -14.74
N VAL A 354 -21.29 34.29 -15.19
CA VAL A 354 -19.99 34.06 -14.52
C VAL A 354 -19.66 35.31 -13.72
N ASP A 355 -20.23 35.40 -12.53
CA ASP A 355 -19.71 36.25 -11.46
C ASP A 355 -18.93 35.39 -10.46
N GLY A 356 -17.70 35.82 -10.22
CA GLY A 356 -16.70 35.10 -9.46
C GLY A 356 -17.00 35.07 -7.97
N ILE A 357 -16.54 33.98 -7.34
CA ILE A 357 -16.15 33.99 -5.93
C ILE A 357 -14.77 33.36 -5.85
N THR A 358 -13.76 34.23 -5.97
CA THR A 358 -12.47 34.05 -5.30
C THR A 358 -12.45 34.95 -4.08
N ARG A 359 -12.52 34.35 -2.89
CA ARG A 359 -11.64 34.67 -1.76
C ARG A 359 -11.56 33.48 -0.82
#